data_AF-A0A9D1KNL8-F1
#
_entry.id   AF-A0A9D1KNL8-F1
#
_cell.length_a   1.000
_cell.length_b   1.000
_cell.length_c   1.000
_cell.angle_alpha   90.00
_cell.angle_beta   90.00
_cell.angle_gamma   90.00
#
_symmetry.space_group_name_H-M   'P 1'
#
loop_
_entity.id
_entity.type
_entity.pdbx_description
1 polymer ?
#
loop_
_entity_poly.entity_id
_entity_poly.type
_entity_poly.pdbx_seq_one_letter_code
_entity_poly.pdbx_strand_id
1 'polypeptide(L)'
;MTSASRPPAARLTASRPLMSVHRRSLLTAALATSALAWGGCSRSSSSDAAAPGGADPVDAADGYPRTIDTADGPLTLTQQASAVACLSSDVADVMLALVGPERMQVVPRTCTQPFHSVHAEAARTVEHVIEVTGVSDPEQILGFAPDLVMLTTRHERESDARAQLGEAGVPMLSITNDWDSPEVFAENVTLLGEVLGAEDAATALVADHRRRWDAVAEPVADRPDSERPVVGMIRTLGDNLWMTGPGTIGDTAVTAAGARTLAGELGLDKGIKLDVEQLVKVDPDGLV
;
A
#
# COMPACT_ATOMS: atom_id res chain seq x y z
N MET A 1 -12.03 -0.76 60.66
CA MET A 1 -12.45 -2.10 61.11
C MET A 1 -13.47 -2.56 60.08
N THR A 2 -13.27 -3.51 59.16
CA THR A 2 -12.54 -4.79 59.09
C THR A 2 -12.50 -5.11 57.58
N SER A 3 -11.37 -5.04 56.87
CA SER A 3 -10.36 -6.10 56.61
C SER A 3 -10.91 -7.52 56.47
N ALA A 4 -10.88 -8.05 55.23
CA ALA A 4 -10.66 -9.47 54.86
C ALA A 4 -10.74 -9.56 53.31
N SER A 5 -9.64 -9.56 52.55
CA SER A 5 -8.62 -10.61 52.34
C SER A 5 -8.86 -11.37 51.01
N ARG A 6 -8.09 -10.98 50.00
CA ARG A 6 -7.90 -11.61 48.68
C ARG A 6 -7.28 -13.01 48.82
N PRO A 7 -7.66 -14.02 48.01
CA PRO A 7 -6.94 -15.30 47.97
C PRO A 7 -5.64 -15.21 47.14
N PRO A 8 -4.67 -16.11 47.35
CA PRO A 8 -3.29 -15.93 46.90
C PRO A 8 -3.04 -16.43 45.48
N ALA A 9 -2.03 -15.81 44.84
CA ALA A 9 -1.45 -16.21 43.58
C ALA A 9 -0.72 -17.56 43.70
N ALA A 10 -1.05 -18.52 42.83
CA ALA A 10 -0.32 -19.77 42.70
C ALA A 10 1.00 -19.52 41.94
N ARG A 11 2.11 -19.70 42.65
CA ARG A 11 3.45 -19.87 42.08
C ARG A 11 3.57 -21.30 41.54
N LEU A 12 3.86 -21.45 40.25
CA LEU A 12 4.45 -22.67 39.71
C LEU A 12 5.92 -22.38 39.41
N THR A 13 6.77 -22.94 40.26
CA THR A 13 8.23 -22.95 40.13
C THR A 13 8.70 -24.17 39.36
N ALA A 14 9.80 -23.99 38.61
CA ALA A 14 10.85 -24.98 38.31
C ALA A 14 10.49 -26.12 37.34
N SER A 15 11.34 -26.65 36.44
CA SER A 15 12.73 -26.38 36.03
C SER A 15 13.09 -27.35 34.87
N ARG A 16 13.72 -26.83 33.80
CA ARG A 16 14.79 -27.44 32.95
C ARG A 16 14.49 -28.77 32.19
N PRO A 17 15.30 -29.20 31.17
CA PRO A 17 16.49 -28.60 30.57
C PRO A 17 16.49 -28.46 29.03
N LEU A 18 17.59 -27.87 28.56
CA LEU A 18 18.13 -27.77 27.20
C LEU A 18 18.07 -29.09 26.40
N MET A 19 17.70 -28.98 25.11
CA MET A 19 18.23 -29.85 24.06
C MET A 19 18.71 -29.00 22.89
N SER A 20 20.03 -28.82 22.83
CA SER A 20 20.77 -28.50 21.62
C SER A 20 20.86 -29.75 20.74
N VAL A 21 20.43 -29.68 19.48
CA VAL A 21 20.84 -30.69 18.48
C VAL A 21 21.21 -30.00 17.16
N HIS A 22 22.53 -29.88 17.03
CA HIS A 22 23.38 -30.08 15.84
C HIS A 22 23.07 -29.37 14.51
N ARG A 23 23.94 -28.39 14.22
CA ARG A 23 24.54 -28.16 12.91
C ARG A 23 24.93 -29.48 12.23
N ARG A 24 24.53 -29.67 10.99
CA ARG A 24 25.28 -30.48 10.01
C ARG A 24 25.32 -29.77 8.67
N SER A 25 26.45 -29.08 8.46
CA SER A 25 26.99 -28.77 7.15
C SER A 25 27.34 -30.07 6.43
N LEU A 26 26.93 -30.23 5.18
CA LEU A 26 27.59 -31.13 4.23
C LEU A 26 27.70 -30.43 2.87
N LEU A 27 28.92 -29.96 2.62
CA LEU A 27 29.50 -29.77 1.30
C LEU A 27 29.59 -31.12 0.59
N THR A 28 29.15 -31.20 -0.65
CA THR A 28 29.69 -32.16 -1.62
C THR A 28 29.76 -31.49 -2.98
N ALA A 29 30.98 -31.11 -3.35
CA ALA A 29 31.39 -30.80 -4.69
C ALA A 29 31.48 -32.10 -5.52
N ALA A 30 31.05 -32.06 -6.78
CA ALA A 30 31.41 -33.07 -7.77
C ALA A 30 31.79 -32.34 -9.07
N LEU A 31 33.10 -32.24 -9.30
CA LEU A 31 33.70 -32.01 -10.61
C LEU A 31 33.47 -33.24 -11.49
N ALA A 32 33.08 -33.02 -12.74
CA ALA A 32 33.33 -33.95 -13.83
C ALA A 32 33.72 -33.17 -15.09
N THR A 33 35.03 -33.06 -15.30
CA THR A 33 35.68 -32.71 -16.57
C THR A 33 35.72 -33.92 -17.50
N SER A 34 35.44 -33.69 -18.80
CA SER A 34 36.03 -34.32 -20.01
C SER A 34 35.01 -34.31 -21.17
N ALA A 35 35.31 -34.16 -22.45
CA ALA A 35 36.40 -33.60 -23.25
C ALA A 35 36.15 -34.09 -24.69
N LEU A 36 36.19 -33.17 -25.69
CA LEU A 36 36.50 -33.39 -27.13
C LEU A 36 35.48 -34.23 -27.98
N ALA A 37 35.21 -34.01 -29.27
CA ALA A 37 35.79 -33.18 -30.32
C ALA A 37 34.87 -33.10 -31.60
N TRP A 38 35.11 -32.03 -32.38
CA TRP A 38 35.24 -31.97 -33.86
C TRP A 38 34.06 -31.73 -34.83
N GLY A 39 34.35 -30.82 -35.77
CA GLY A 39 33.65 -30.52 -37.03
C GLY A 39 33.15 -29.07 -37.01
N GLY A 40 33.52 -28.12 -37.86
CA GLY A 40 34.28 -28.08 -39.11
C GLY A 40 34.02 -26.69 -39.73
N CYS A 41 34.99 -26.14 -40.45
CA CYS A 41 35.03 -24.76 -40.94
C CYS A 41 33.89 -24.33 -41.89
N SER A 42 33.54 -23.05 -41.87
CA SER A 42 33.69 -22.19 -43.07
C SER A 42 33.71 -20.70 -42.71
N ARG A 43 34.72 -20.00 -43.25
CA ARG A 43 34.82 -18.54 -43.30
C ARG A 43 33.95 -18.04 -44.44
N SER A 44 33.10 -17.06 -44.15
CA SER A 44 32.55 -16.15 -45.15
C SER A 44 32.74 -14.74 -44.62
N SER A 45 33.80 -14.09 -45.08
CA SER A 45 33.98 -12.65 -44.93
C SER A 45 33.06 -11.93 -45.91
N SER A 46 32.09 -11.20 -45.40
CA SER A 46 31.43 -10.11 -46.12
C SER A 46 31.45 -8.87 -45.23
N SER A 47 32.33 -7.95 -45.60
CA SER A 47 32.33 -6.55 -45.19
C SER A 47 31.05 -5.90 -45.71
N ASP A 48 30.23 -5.31 -44.84
CA ASP A 48 29.80 -3.93 -45.05
C ASP A 48 29.14 -3.30 -43.81
N ALA A 49 29.38 -1.99 -43.71
CA ALA A 49 28.64 -0.95 -42.99
C ALA A 49 28.58 -1.00 -41.45
N ALA A 50 29.45 -0.18 -40.83
CA ALA A 50 29.29 0.29 -39.46
C ALA A 50 28.09 1.25 -39.34
N ALA A 51 27.14 0.90 -38.46
CA ALA A 51 26.12 1.79 -37.88
C ALA A 51 26.25 1.72 -36.34
N PRO A 52 25.89 2.77 -35.59
CA PRO A 52 26.42 3.00 -34.25
C PRO A 52 25.73 2.14 -33.18
N GLY A 53 26.56 1.58 -32.29
CA GLY A 53 26.29 1.28 -30.89
C GLY A 53 24.91 0.71 -30.55
N GLY A 54 24.66 -0.54 -30.90
CA GLY A 54 23.68 -1.34 -30.18
C GLY A 54 24.21 -1.56 -28.77
N ALA A 55 23.52 -1.01 -27.77
CA ALA A 55 23.74 -1.38 -26.38
C ALA A 55 23.63 -2.90 -26.26
N ASP A 56 24.60 -3.52 -25.59
CA ASP A 56 24.58 -4.95 -25.29
C ASP A 56 23.24 -5.33 -24.65
N PRO A 57 22.71 -6.55 -24.88
CA PRO A 57 21.53 -7.01 -24.18
C PRO A 57 21.87 -7.00 -22.69
N VAL A 58 21.24 -6.11 -21.93
CA VAL A 58 21.27 -6.17 -20.47
C VAL A 58 20.59 -7.49 -20.12
N ASP A 59 21.34 -8.41 -19.53
CA ASP A 59 20.78 -9.65 -18.98
C ASP A 59 19.59 -9.28 -18.10
N ALA A 60 18.38 -9.63 -18.55
CA ALA A 60 17.14 -9.41 -17.83
C ALA A 60 17.07 -10.37 -16.65
N ALA A 61 17.87 -10.12 -15.62
CA ALA A 61 17.69 -10.75 -14.33
C ALA A 61 16.39 -10.22 -13.72
N ASP A 62 15.51 -11.14 -13.34
CA ASP A 62 14.30 -10.88 -12.53
C ASP A 62 13.26 -9.91 -13.12
N GLY A 63 13.20 -9.76 -14.45
CA GLY A 63 12.12 -9.02 -15.12
C GLY A 63 12.33 -7.50 -15.24
N TYR A 64 13.57 -7.03 -15.13
CA TYR A 64 13.94 -5.61 -15.32
C TYR A 64 14.86 -5.41 -16.55
N PRO A 65 14.89 -4.21 -17.17
CA PRO A 65 14.08 -3.03 -16.85
C PRO A 65 12.60 -3.25 -17.14
N ARG A 66 11.74 -2.62 -16.35
CA ARG A 66 10.29 -2.67 -16.51
C ARG A 66 9.75 -1.26 -16.71
N THR A 67 8.81 -1.13 -17.64
CA THR A 67 8.12 0.13 -17.90
C THR A 67 6.63 -0.08 -17.74
N ILE A 68 5.98 0.75 -16.92
CA ILE A 68 4.55 0.71 -16.62
C ILE A 68 3.96 2.04 -17.03
N ASP A 69 2.85 2.01 -17.77
CA ASP A 69 2.10 3.22 -18.09
C ASP A 69 1.35 3.70 -16.83
N THR A 70 1.64 4.93 -16.40
CA THR A 70 0.97 5.54 -15.24
C THR A 70 0.21 6.79 -15.67
N ALA A 71 -0.63 7.33 -14.79
CA ALA A 71 -1.32 8.60 -15.04
C ALA A 71 -0.36 9.77 -15.36
N ASP A 72 0.89 9.65 -14.93
CA ASP A 72 1.93 10.65 -15.09
C ASP A 72 2.87 10.38 -16.27
N GLY A 73 2.55 9.37 -17.08
CA GLY A 73 3.38 8.86 -18.16
C GLY A 73 4.10 7.55 -17.80
N PRO A 74 4.94 7.04 -18.72
CA PRO A 74 5.63 5.77 -18.50
C PRO A 74 6.66 5.88 -17.37
N LEU A 75 6.51 5.04 -16.36
CA LEU A 75 7.45 4.86 -15.26
C LEU A 75 8.38 3.70 -15.58
N THR A 76 9.68 3.94 -15.68
CA THR A 76 10.68 2.89 -15.91
C THR A 76 11.52 2.65 -14.67
N LEU A 77 11.54 1.40 -14.20
CA LEU A 77 12.47 0.94 -13.16
C LEU A 77 13.51 0.04 -13.81
N THR A 78 14.78 0.27 -13.52
CA THR A 78 15.90 -0.54 -14.04
C THR A 78 16.23 -1.74 -13.16
N GLN A 79 15.72 -1.76 -11.93
CA GLN A 79 15.83 -2.84 -10.95
C GLN A 79 14.63 -2.79 -9.99
N GLN A 80 14.46 -3.84 -9.19
CA GLN A 80 13.41 -3.86 -8.17
C GLN A 80 13.66 -2.80 -7.10
N ALA A 81 12.65 -1.97 -6.84
CA ALA A 81 12.73 -0.94 -5.82
C ALA A 81 12.87 -1.57 -4.43
N SER A 82 13.93 -1.23 -3.71
CA SER A 82 14.32 -1.82 -2.43
C SER A 82 14.24 -0.84 -1.27
N ALA A 83 14.19 0.46 -1.56
CA ALA A 83 14.15 1.55 -0.59
C ALA A 83 13.06 2.57 -0.98
N VAL A 84 11.79 2.18 -0.78
CA VAL A 84 10.65 3.01 -1.21
C VAL A 84 10.30 4.05 -0.15
N ALA A 85 10.20 5.32 -0.55
CA ALA A 85 9.64 6.37 0.29
C ALA A 85 8.15 6.56 0.00
N CYS A 86 7.28 6.16 0.93
CA CYS A 86 5.85 6.43 0.84
C CYS A 86 5.48 7.68 1.61
N LEU A 87 4.87 8.65 0.93
CA LEU A 87 4.58 9.98 1.47
C LEU A 87 3.08 10.18 1.75
N SER A 88 2.24 9.17 1.53
CA SER A 88 0.83 9.15 1.90
C SER A 88 0.47 7.86 2.63
N SER A 89 -0.41 7.95 3.63
CA SER A 89 -0.71 6.83 4.54
C SER A 89 -1.39 5.66 3.83
N ASP A 90 -2.25 5.98 2.87
CA ASP A 90 -3.01 5.01 2.07
C ASP A 90 -2.06 4.09 1.27
N VAL A 91 -1.15 4.67 0.49
CA VAL A 91 -0.14 3.94 -0.26
C VAL A 91 0.81 3.19 0.68
N ALA A 92 1.26 3.82 1.78
CA ALA A 92 2.15 3.17 2.75
C ALA A 92 1.52 1.91 3.38
N ASP A 93 0.23 1.95 3.75
CA ASP A 93 -0.45 0.79 4.32
C ASP A 93 -0.58 -0.36 3.31
N VAL A 94 -0.89 -0.05 2.05
CA VAL A 94 -0.93 -1.06 0.99
C VAL A 94 0.47 -1.63 0.71
N MET A 95 1.49 -0.79 0.70
CA MET A 95 2.89 -1.21 0.53
C MET A 95 3.34 -2.17 1.63
N LEU A 96 3.02 -1.86 2.89
CA LEU A 96 3.31 -2.75 4.01
C LEU A 96 2.64 -4.12 3.86
N ALA A 97 1.43 -4.17 3.28
CA ALA A 97 0.73 -5.41 2.99
C ALA A 97 1.35 -6.21 1.83
N LEU A 98 1.81 -5.51 0.78
CA LEU A 98 2.32 -6.15 -0.44
C LEU A 98 3.77 -6.63 -0.30
N VAL A 99 4.64 -5.81 0.29
CA VAL A 99 6.09 -5.99 0.20
C VAL A 99 6.81 -5.97 1.55
N GLY A 100 6.07 -5.71 2.63
CA GLY A 100 6.63 -5.63 3.98
C GLY A 100 7.44 -4.36 4.25
N PRO A 101 7.79 -4.10 5.52
CA PRO A 101 8.56 -2.92 5.91
C PRO A 101 10.00 -2.93 5.40
N GLU A 102 10.54 -4.10 5.03
CA GLU A 102 11.93 -4.24 4.58
C GLU A 102 12.20 -3.57 3.23
N ARG A 103 11.16 -3.32 2.42
CA ARG A 103 11.24 -2.59 1.16
C ARG A 103 10.95 -1.10 1.30
N MET A 104 10.79 -0.61 2.53
CA MET A 104 10.36 0.75 2.81
C MET A 104 11.46 1.53 3.53
N GLN A 105 11.75 2.72 3.00
CA GLN A 105 12.70 3.67 3.60
C GLN A 105 11.98 4.70 4.47
N VAL A 106 10.79 5.14 4.03
CA VAL A 106 10.01 6.19 4.68
C VAL A 106 8.54 5.80 4.75
N VAL A 107 7.92 5.98 5.92
CA VAL A 107 6.46 5.87 6.11
C VAL A 107 5.89 7.06 6.88
N PRO A 108 4.61 7.41 6.66
CA PRO A 108 3.91 8.39 7.48
C PRO A 108 3.73 7.91 8.93
N ARG A 109 3.81 8.83 9.90
CA ARG A 109 3.61 8.56 11.32
C ARG A 109 2.23 7.97 11.62
N THR A 110 1.21 8.36 10.87
CA THR A 110 -0.14 7.81 10.93
C THR A 110 -0.15 6.28 10.81
N CYS A 111 0.67 5.71 9.92
CA CYS A 111 0.79 4.27 9.74
C CYS A 111 1.34 3.56 10.99
N THR A 112 2.06 4.24 11.89
CA THR A 112 2.59 3.64 13.14
C THR A 112 1.57 3.55 14.27
N GLN A 113 0.34 4.03 14.04
CA GLN A 113 -0.72 4.10 15.04
C GLN A 113 -1.74 2.97 14.83
N PRO A 114 -1.94 2.07 15.82
CA PRO A 114 -2.87 0.93 15.66
C PRO A 114 -4.33 1.31 15.40
N PHE A 115 -4.72 2.54 15.73
CA PHE A 115 -6.06 3.05 15.40
C PHE A 115 -6.22 3.37 13.91
N HIS A 116 -5.12 3.69 13.22
CA HIS A 116 -5.14 4.14 11.83
C HIS A 116 -4.67 3.08 10.84
N SER A 117 -3.83 2.13 11.26
CA SER A 117 -3.29 1.10 10.39
C SER A 117 -3.28 -0.26 11.08
N VAL A 118 -3.69 -1.29 10.34
CA VAL A 118 -3.56 -2.69 10.75
C VAL A 118 -2.11 -3.19 10.67
N HIS A 119 -1.23 -2.44 10.00
CA HIS A 119 0.20 -2.73 9.84
C HIS A 119 1.08 -1.90 10.77
N ALA A 120 0.50 -1.31 11.83
CA ALA A 120 1.21 -0.36 12.69
C ALA A 120 2.48 -0.87 13.35
N GLU A 121 2.54 -2.15 13.69
CA GLU A 121 3.76 -2.73 14.25
C GLU A 121 4.87 -2.86 13.19
N ALA A 122 4.52 -3.26 11.97
CA ALA A 122 5.47 -3.32 10.85
C ALA A 122 5.96 -1.92 10.46
N ALA A 123 5.06 -0.93 10.41
CA ALA A 123 5.43 0.46 10.11
C ALA A 123 6.46 1.03 11.11
N ARG A 124 6.47 0.56 12.37
CA ARG A 124 7.43 1.01 13.40
C ARG A 124 8.84 0.49 13.19
N THR A 125 9.04 -0.53 12.35
CA THR A 125 10.37 -1.05 12.04
C THR A 125 11.03 -0.36 10.87
N VAL A 126 10.29 0.49 10.14
CA VAL A 126 10.82 1.32 9.05
C VAL A 126 11.73 2.40 9.61
N GLU A 127 12.86 2.64 8.94
CA GLU A 127 13.92 3.51 9.43
C GLU A 127 13.47 4.97 9.65
N HIS A 128 12.70 5.52 8.72
CA HIS A 128 12.23 6.90 8.79
C HIS A 128 10.71 6.97 8.89
N VAL A 129 10.25 7.64 9.94
CA VAL A 129 8.84 7.94 10.18
C VAL A 129 8.65 9.45 10.13
N ILE A 130 7.86 9.93 9.17
CA ILE A 130 7.67 11.37 8.93
C ILE A 130 6.24 11.82 9.27
N GLU A 131 6.10 13.08 9.67
CA GLU A 131 4.80 13.73 9.66
C GLU A 131 4.48 14.19 8.24
N VAL A 132 3.31 13.83 7.73
CA VAL A 132 2.87 14.27 6.40
C VAL A 132 2.05 15.54 6.56
N THR A 133 2.68 16.69 6.36
CA THR A 133 2.04 18.01 6.42
C THR A 133 2.04 18.67 5.04
N GLY A 134 1.17 18.20 4.14
CA GLY A 134 1.09 18.69 2.76
C GLY A 134 2.21 18.12 1.88
N VAL A 135 2.61 18.89 0.85
CA VAL A 135 3.65 18.47 -0.11
C VAL A 135 5.00 18.42 0.60
N SER A 136 5.62 17.24 0.60
CA SER A 136 6.92 16.98 1.19
C SER A 136 8.04 17.66 0.39
N ASP A 137 9.06 18.15 1.08
CA ASP A 137 10.22 18.83 0.47
C ASP A 137 11.11 17.83 -0.30
N PRO A 138 11.33 18.01 -1.62
CA PRO A 138 12.16 17.11 -2.42
C PRO A 138 13.58 16.92 -1.90
N GLU A 139 14.22 17.98 -1.38
CA GLU A 139 15.57 17.86 -0.82
C GLU A 139 15.60 16.95 0.42
N GLN A 140 14.57 17.08 1.27
CA GLN A 140 14.41 16.21 2.43
C GLN A 140 14.17 14.76 2.01
N ILE A 141 13.34 14.53 0.98
CA ILE A 141 13.07 13.18 0.44
C ILE A 141 14.36 12.54 -0.08
N LEU A 142 15.15 13.28 -0.87
CA LEU A 142 16.43 12.81 -1.40
C LEU A 142 17.43 12.48 -0.27
N GLY A 143 17.37 13.20 0.85
CA GLY A 143 18.18 12.93 2.03
C GLY A 143 17.95 11.54 2.65
N PHE A 144 16.80 10.91 2.40
CA PHE A 144 16.51 9.54 2.82
C PHE A 144 17.06 8.47 1.86
N ALA A 145 17.66 8.88 0.74
CA ALA A 145 18.18 8.00 -0.32
C ALA A 145 17.19 6.94 -0.86
N PRO A 146 15.94 7.29 -1.19
CA PRO A 146 15.00 6.34 -1.78
C PRO A 146 15.35 6.00 -3.23
N ASP A 147 15.01 4.78 -3.65
CA ASP A 147 15.08 4.36 -5.07
C ASP A 147 13.73 4.45 -5.79
N LEU A 148 12.66 4.77 -5.07
CA LEU A 148 11.33 5.07 -5.59
C LEU A 148 10.54 5.89 -4.58
N VAL A 149 9.84 6.92 -5.04
CA VAL A 149 8.90 7.71 -4.25
C VAL A 149 7.47 7.36 -4.64
N MET A 150 6.58 7.18 -3.65
CA MET A 150 5.17 6.92 -3.91
C MET A 150 4.25 7.79 -3.05
N LEU A 151 3.16 8.27 -3.65
CA LEU A 151 2.11 9.00 -2.93
C LEU A 151 0.77 8.95 -3.66
N THR A 152 -0.30 9.28 -2.94
CA THR A 152 -1.58 9.67 -3.54
C THR A 152 -1.59 11.17 -3.79
N THR A 153 -1.82 11.58 -5.04
CA THR A 153 -1.78 12.98 -5.47
C THR A 153 -2.91 13.77 -4.82
N ARG A 154 -2.59 14.89 -4.17
CA ARG A 154 -3.58 15.80 -3.56
C ARG A 154 -3.36 17.27 -3.90
N HIS A 155 -2.20 17.62 -4.44
CA HIS A 155 -1.80 19.02 -4.61
C HIS A 155 -1.00 19.23 -5.91
N GLU A 156 -1.24 20.35 -6.58
CA GLU A 156 -0.54 20.71 -7.82
C GLU A 156 1.00 20.75 -7.68
N ARG A 157 1.51 21.10 -6.48
CA ARG A 157 2.95 21.18 -6.18
C ARG A 157 3.67 19.83 -6.21
N GLU A 158 2.96 18.71 -6.28
CA GLU A 158 3.57 17.38 -6.42
C GLU A 158 4.24 17.21 -7.79
N SER A 159 3.82 17.96 -8.82
CA SER A 159 4.49 18.00 -10.12
C SER A 159 5.89 18.60 -10.04
N ASP A 160 6.06 19.68 -9.27
CA ASP A 160 7.37 20.32 -9.08
C ASP A 160 8.32 19.38 -8.33
N ALA A 161 7.81 18.71 -7.30
CA ALA A 161 8.55 17.69 -6.56
C ALA A 161 9.01 16.54 -7.46
N ARG A 162 8.14 16.04 -8.33
CA ARG A 162 8.49 15.00 -9.29
C ARG A 162 9.63 15.42 -10.22
N ALA A 163 9.60 16.64 -10.75
CA ALA A 163 10.64 17.12 -11.64
C ALA A 163 12.02 17.12 -10.94
N GLN A 164 12.09 17.64 -9.72
CA GLN A 164 13.33 17.68 -8.93
C GLN A 164 13.85 16.27 -8.56
N LEU A 165 12.95 15.36 -8.16
CA LEU A 165 13.30 13.96 -7.89
C LEU A 165 13.82 13.26 -9.15
N GLY A 166 13.19 13.52 -10.30
CA GLY A 166 13.60 12.97 -11.59
C GLY A 166 14.98 13.46 -12.04
N GLU A 167 15.32 14.73 -11.83
CA GLU A 167 16.67 15.28 -12.09
C GLU A 167 17.75 14.58 -11.25
N ALA A 168 17.40 14.12 -10.05
CA ALA A 168 18.26 13.33 -9.17
C ALA A 168 18.24 11.82 -9.48
N GLY A 169 17.49 11.38 -10.50
CA GLY A 169 17.38 9.98 -10.90
C GLY A 169 16.48 9.12 -10.00
N VAL A 170 15.66 9.74 -9.15
CA VAL A 170 14.70 9.03 -8.28
C VAL A 170 13.31 9.06 -8.93
N PRO A 171 12.79 7.92 -9.41
CA PRO A 171 11.46 7.86 -9.99
C PRO A 171 10.37 8.10 -8.94
N MET A 172 9.24 8.65 -9.37
CA MET A 172 8.07 8.90 -8.53
C MET A 172 6.82 8.34 -9.19
N LEU A 173 6.08 7.51 -8.45
CA LEU A 173 4.75 7.03 -8.80
C LEU A 173 3.70 7.81 -8.03
N SER A 174 2.72 8.38 -8.72
CA SER A 174 1.53 8.89 -8.05
C SER A 174 0.29 8.03 -8.32
N ILE A 175 -0.46 7.80 -7.26
CA ILE A 175 -1.82 7.28 -7.32
C ILE A 175 -2.76 8.47 -7.46
N THR A 176 -3.42 8.58 -8.61
CA THR A 176 -4.31 9.70 -8.95
C THR A 176 -5.78 9.41 -8.69
N ASN A 177 -6.13 8.14 -8.59
CA ASN A 177 -7.48 7.71 -8.24
C ASN A 177 -7.62 7.71 -6.72
N ASP A 178 -8.83 7.93 -6.24
CA ASP A 178 -9.14 7.81 -4.82
C ASP A 178 -9.07 6.33 -4.36
N TRP A 179 -9.28 6.08 -3.07
CA TRP A 179 -9.35 4.72 -2.49
C TRP A 179 -10.79 4.42 -2.05
N ASP A 180 -11.77 4.81 -2.87
CA ASP A 180 -13.18 5.00 -2.48
C ASP A 180 -14.09 3.79 -2.72
N SER A 181 -13.65 2.81 -3.51
CA SER A 181 -14.43 1.63 -3.88
C SER A 181 -13.54 0.39 -4.02
N PRO A 182 -14.12 -0.83 -3.93
CA PRO A 182 -13.39 -2.08 -4.15
C PRO A 182 -12.77 -2.19 -5.55
N GLU A 183 -13.40 -1.60 -6.55
CA GLU A 183 -12.94 -1.57 -7.93
C GLU A 183 -11.68 -0.70 -8.03
N VAL A 184 -11.74 0.54 -7.54
CA VAL A 184 -10.60 1.45 -7.58
C VAL A 184 -9.46 0.96 -6.66
N PHE A 185 -9.79 0.36 -5.51
CA PHE A 185 -8.80 -0.34 -4.68
C PHE A 185 -8.07 -1.43 -5.48
N ALA A 186 -8.81 -2.26 -6.23
CA ALA A 186 -8.23 -3.31 -7.05
C ALA A 186 -7.32 -2.75 -8.15
N GLU A 187 -7.72 -1.68 -8.81
CA GLU A 187 -6.90 -0.99 -9.82
C GLU A 187 -5.58 -0.46 -9.23
N ASN A 188 -5.66 0.27 -8.12
CA ASN A 188 -4.49 0.84 -7.46
C ASN A 188 -3.54 -0.25 -6.95
N VAL A 189 -4.06 -1.31 -6.32
CA VAL A 189 -3.24 -2.43 -5.82
C VAL A 189 -2.60 -3.21 -6.97
N THR A 190 -3.30 -3.37 -8.09
CA THR A 190 -2.74 -4.03 -9.29
C THR A 190 -1.60 -3.21 -9.87
N LEU A 191 -1.77 -1.89 -10.03
CA LEU A 191 -0.71 -0.99 -10.48
C LEU A 191 0.51 -1.04 -9.56
N LEU A 192 0.31 -1.01 -8.24
CA LEU A 192 1.40 -1.14 -7.27
C LEU A 192 2.09 -2.51 -7.40
N GLY A 193 1.31 -3.59 -7.49
CA GLY A 193 1.82 -4.95 -7.70
C GLY A 193 2.68 -5.06 -8.94
N GLU A 194 2.23 -4.48 -10.05
CA GLU A 194 3.02 -4.33 -11.25
C GLU A 194 4.29 -3.55 -10.91
N VAL A 195 4.26 -2.26 -10.60
CA VAL A 195 5.49 -1.45 -10.38
C VAL A 195 6.52 -2.13 -9.46
N LEU A 196 6.08 -2.85 -8.42
CA LEU A 196 6.92 -3.48 -7.41
C LEU A 196 7.44 -4.89 -7.75
N GLY A 197 6.95 -5.54 -8.81
CA GLY A 197 7.21 -6.96 -9.09
C GLY A 197 6.59 -7.88 -8.04
N ALA A 198 5.40 -7.53 -7.59
CA ALA A 198 4.64 -8.18 -6.54
C ALA A 198 3.21 -8.55 -7.03
N GLU A 199 3.08 -8.91 -8.31
CA GLU A 199 1.80 -9.17 -8.98
C GLU A 199 0.99 -10.30 -8.31
N ASP A 200 1.66 -11.35 -7.86
CA ASP A 200 1.01 -12.45 -7.12
C ASP A 200 0.46 -11.99 -5.76
N ALA A 201 1.23 -11.17 -5.03
CA ALA A 201 0.82 -10.62 -3.74
C ALA A 201 -0.34 -9.63 -3.92
N ALA A 202 -0.30 -8.79 -4.97
CA ALA A 202 -1.38 -7.89 -5.33
C ALA A 202 -2.65 -8.66 -5.69
N THR A 203 -2.55 -9.70 -6.51
CA THR A 203 -3.68 -10.57 -6.88
C THR A 203 -4.31 -11.20 -5.63
N ALA A 204 -3.50 -11.71 -4.70
CA ALA A 204 -3.98 -12.27 -3.45
C ALA A 204 -4.66 -11.21 -2.56
N LEU A 205 -4.08 -10.01 -2.44
CA LEU A 205 -4.65 -8.93 -1.64
C LEU A 205 -5.98 -8.42 -2.20
N VAL A 206 -6.09 -8.28 -3.52
CA VAL A 206 -7.34 -7.89 -4.20
C VAL A 206 -8.42 -8.95 -4.00
N ALA A 207 -8.08 -10.23 -4.17
CA ALA A 207 -9.01 -11.32 -3.93
C ALA A 207 -9.50 -11.37 -2.47
N ASP A 208 -8.60 -11.13 -1.51
CA ASP A 208 -8.94 -11.03 -0.10
C ASP A 208 -9.88 -9.87 0.20
N HIS A 209 -9.54 -8.69 -0.31
CA HIS A 209 -10.35 -7.48 -0.15
C HIS A 209 -11.77 -7.69 -0.69
N ARG A 210 -11.91 -8.17 -1.94
CA ARG A 210 -13.21 -8.46 -2.54
C ARG A 210 -14.01 -9.47 -1.74
N ARG A 211 -13.40 -10.59 -1.36
CA ARG A 211 -14.08 -11.61 -0.55
C ARG A 211 -14.62 -11.05 0.76
N ARG A 212 -13.86 -10.18 1.45
CA ARG A 212 -14.32 -9.53 2.70
C ARG A 212 -15.43 -8.51 2.44
N TRP A 213 -15.34 -7.77 1.35
CA TRP A 213 -16.37 -6.83 0.94
C TRP A 213 -17.70 -7.53 0.63
N ASP A 214 -17.65 -8.57 -0.21
CA ASP A 214 -18.83 -9.33 -0.64
C ASP A 214 -19.50 -10.05 0.54
N ALA A 215 -18.71 -10.54 1.49
CA ALA A 215 -19.22 -11.13 2.73
C ALA A 215 -20.07 -10.15 3.58
N VAL A 216 -19.89 -8.85 3.39
CA VAL A 216 -20.72 -7.80 4.04
C VAL A 216 -21.86 -7.36 3.12
N ALA A 217 -21.60 -7.17 1.83
CA ALA A 217 -22.55 -6.57 0.90
C ALA A 217 -23.63 -7.54 0.40
N GLU A 218 -23.26 -8.78 0.03
CA GLU A 218 -24.21 -9.75 -0.54
C GLU A 218 -25.39 -10.08 0.38
N PRO A 219 -25.21 -10.30 1.71
CA PRO A 219 -26.33 -10.64 2.59
C PRO A 219 -27.42 -9.57 2.71
N VAL A 220 -27.13 -8.32 2.32
CA VAL A 220 -28.03 -7.17 2.46
C VAL A 220 -28.40 -6.53 1.12
N ALA A 221 -27.92 -7.07 0.00
CA ALA A 221 -28.10 -6.49 -1.33
C ALA A 221 -29.59 -6.32 -1.72
N ASP A 222 -30.42 -7.32 -1.41
CA ASP A 222 -31.85 -7.35 -1.76
C ASP A 222 -32.74 -6.67 -0.70
N ARG A 223 -32.17 -6.02 0.32
CA ARG A 223 -32.96 -5.33 1.34
C ARG A 223 -33.72 -4.14 0.72
N PRO A 224 -35.06 -4.07 0.87
CA PRO A 224 -35.84 -2.96 0.35
C PRO A 224 -35.46 -1.66 1.07
N ASP A 225 -35.50 -0.53 0.36
CA ASP A 225 -35.09 0.78 0.90
C ASP A 225 -35.81 1.17 2.19
N SER A 226 -37.08 0.78 2.34
CA SER A 226 -37.87 1.03 3.56
C SER A 226 -37.34 0.33 4.81
N GLU A 227 -36.51 -0.69 4.66
CA GLU A 227 -35.88 -1.44 5.76
C GLU A 227 -34.41 -1.05 5.96
N ARG A 228 -33.84 -0.19 5.10
CA ARG A 228 -32.45 0.25 5.20
C ARG A 228 -32.33 1.35 6.27
N PRO A 229 -31.47 1.17 7.30
CA PRO A 229 -31.24 2.21 8.29
C PRO A 229 -30.56 3.41 7.64
N VAL A 230 -30.79 4.61 8.19
CA VAL A 230 -30.05 5.82 7.84
C VAL A 230 -28.84 5.94 8.75
N VAL A 231 -27.64 5.98 8.16
CA VAL A 231 -26.39 6.08 8.93
C VAL A 231 -25.60 7.30 8.47
N GLY A 232 -25.14 8.11 9.42
CA GLY A 232 -24.25 9.23 9.17
C GLY A 232 -22.79 8.89 9.49
N MET A 233 -21.90 9.09 8.53
CA MET A 233 -20.46 8.98 8.75
C MET A 233 -19.90 10.36 9.13
N ILE A 234 -19.38 10.47 10.33
CA ILE A 234 -18.95 11.72 10.96
C ILE A 234 -17.46 11.66 11.26
N ARG A 235 -16.74 12.71 10.87
CA ARG A 235 -15.33 12.90 11.22
C ARG A 235 -15.15 14.17 12.02
N THR A 236 -14.17 14.16 12.90
CA THR A 236 -13.73 15.37 13.61
C THR A 236 -12.62 16.05 12.82
N LEU A 237 -12.74 17.37 12.61
CA LEU A 237 -11.71 18.20 12.00
C LEU A 237 -11.55 19.49 12.82
N GLY A 238 -10.49 19.55 13.63
CA GLY A 238 -10.35 20.55 14.69
C GLY A 238 -11.50 20.43 15.70
N ASP A 239 -12.11 21.56 16.05
CA ASP A 239 -13.26 21.60 16.98
C ASP A 239 -14.61 21.35 16.29
N ASN A 240 -14.60 21.02 15.00
CA ASN A 240 -15.82 20.85 14.21
C ASN A 240 -16.08 19.38 13.87
N LEU A 241 -17.35 18.99 13.93
CA LEU A 241 -17.84 17.75 13.34
C LEU A 241 -18.18 18.00 11.87
N TRP A 242 -17.80 17.04 11.04
CA TRP A 242 -18.03 17.05 9.60
C TRP A 242 -18.69 15.76 9.19
N MET A 243 -19.74 15.87 8.38
CA MET A 243 -20.33 14.74 7.70
C MET A 243 -19.52 14.45 6.43
N THR A 244 -19.20 13.19 6.18
CA THR A 244 -18.57 12.81 4.91
C THR A 244 -19.58 12.91 3.77
N GLY A 245 -19.09 13.29 2.59
CA GLY A 245 -19.94 13.41 1.40
C GLY A 245 -20.06 12.09 0.64
N PRO A 246 -20.92 12.09 -0.40
CA PRO A 246 -21.00 10.99 -1.34
C PRO A 246 -19.66 10.67 -1.99
N GLY A 247 -19.44 9.39 -2.33
CA GLY A 247 -18.24 8.95 -3.06
C GLY A 247 -16.96 8.93 -2.22
N THR A 248 -17.06 9.10 -0.90
CA THR A 248 -15.95 8.81 0.01
C THR A 248 -15.96 7.33 0.38
N ILE A 249 -14.81 6.75 0.74
CA ILE A 249 -14.76 5.35 1.20
C ILE A 249 -15.72 5.06 2.37
N GLY A 250 -15.96 6.04 3.24
CA GLY A 250 -16.93 5.93 4.33
C GLY A 250 -18.37 5.82 3.83
N ASP A 251 -18.74 6.64 2.85
CA ASP A 251 -20.06 6.60 2.20
C ASP A 251 -20.27 5.29 1.43
N THR A 252 -19.25 4.84 0.68
CA THR A 252 -19.28 3.54 -0.01
C THR A 252 -19.41 2.38 0.96
N ALA A 253 -18.67 2.39 2.07
CA ALA A 253 -18.72 1.33 3.07
C ALA A 253 -20.07 1.26 3.80
N VAL A 254 -20.64 2.42 4.18
CA VAL A 254 -21.99 2.48 4.79
C VAL A 254 -23.05 1.96 3.82
N THR A 255 -22.97 2.35 2.55
CA THR A 255 -23.89 1.88 1.52
C THR A 255 -23.76 0.37 1.29
N ALA A 256 -22.54 -0.15 1.22
CA ALA A 256 -22.26 -1.57 1.07
C ALA A 256 -22.75 -2.40 2.28
N ALA A 257 -22.75 -1.82 3.48
CA ALA A 257 -23.33 -2.43 4.67
C ALA A 257 -24.88 -2.44 4.68
N GLY A 258 -25.53 -1.98 3.59
CA GLY A 258 -26.98 -2.02 3.41
C GLY A 258 -27.73 -0.87 4.08
N ALA A 259 -27.04 0.23 4.36
CA ALA A 259 -27.63 1.46 4.90
C ALA A 259 -27.83 2.52 3.82
N ARG A 260 -28.78 3.43 4.04
CA ARG A 260 -28.85 4.72 3.34
C ARG A 260 -27.95 5.71 4.08
N THR A 261 -27.27 6.58 3.35
CA THR A 261 -26.33 7.51 3.97
C THR A 261 -27.05 8.81 4.32
N LEU A 262 -26.74 9.38 5.49
CA LEU A 262 -27.30 10.67 5.91
C LEU A 262 -27.00 11.78 4.89
N ALA A 263 -25.83 11.73 4.23
CA ALA A 263 -25.49 12.64 3.15
C ALA A 263 -26.42 12.49 1.94
N GLY A 264 -26.78 11.26 1.59
CA GLY A 264 -27.77 10.96 0.56
C GLY A 264 -29.17 11.48 0.91
N GLU A 265 -29.63 11.27 2.15
CA GLU A 265 -30.93 11.77 2.64
C GLU A 265 -31.02 13.31 2.61
N LEU A 266 -29.90 13.99 2.83
CA LEU A 266 -29.80 15.43 2.77
C LEU A 266 -29.55 15.97 1.36
N GLY A 267 -29.37 15.10 0.37
CA GLY A 267 -29.11 15.48 -1.02
C GLY A 267 -27.79 16.24 -1.21
N LEU A 268 -26.77 15.91 -0.42
CA LEU A 268 -25.46 16.56 -0.48
C LEU A 268 -24.66 16.08 -1.69
N ASP A 269 -23.80 16.94 -2.21
CA ASP A 269 -22.83 16.65 -3.27
C ASP A 269 -21.39 16.53 -2.75
N LYS A 270 -21.16 16.91 -1.49
CA LYS A 270 -19.85 16.89 -0.82
C LYS A 270 -20.00 16.82 0.69
N GLY A 271 -18.88 16.60 1.37
CA GLY A 271 -18.81 16.68 2.82
C GLY A 271 -19.07 18.10 3.31
N ILE A 272 -19.87 18.23 4.36
CA ILE A 272 -20.21 19.51 4.97
C ILE A 272 -19.92 19.49 6.47
N LYS A 273 -19.75 20.67 7.06
CA LYS A 273 -19.78 20.79 8.51
C LYS A 273 -21.15 20.33 9.01
N LEU A 274 -21.16 19.48 10.02
CA LEU A 274 -22.39 18.92 10.58
C LEU A 274 -23.19 20.03 11.26
N ASP A 275 -24.45 20.16 10.85
CA ASP A 275 -25.45 20.96 11.52
C ASP A 275 -26.35 20.05 12.38
N VAL A 276 -26.46 20.39 13.67
CA VAL A 276 -27.27 19.62 14.63
C VAL A 276 -28.74 19.66 14.26
N GLU A 277 -29.24 20.76 13.68
CA GLU A 277 -30.64 20.85 13.26
C GLU A 277 -30.95 19.90 12.11
N GLN A 278 -30.03 19.77 11.14
CA GLN A 278 -30.16 18.82 10.03
C GLN A 278 -30.13 17.38 10.54
N LEU A 279 -29.25 17.09 11.50
CA LEU A 279 -29.15 15.77 12.12
C LEU A 279 -30.45 15.37 12.83
N VAL A 280 -31.00 16.27 13.65
CA VAL A 280 -32.27 16.03 14.38
C VAL A 280 -33.46 15.92 13.41
N LYS A 281 -33.44 16.66 12.31
CA LYS A 281 -34.51 16.61 11.30
C LYS A 281 -34.57 15.27 10.57
N VAL A 282 -33.42 14.69 10.24
CA VAL A 282 -33.36 13.38 9.57
C VAL A 282 -33.51 12.23 10.56
N ASP A 283 -33.05 12.42 11.80
CA ASP A 283 -33.09 11.43 12.89
C ASP A 283 -32.48 10.07 12.47
N PRO A 284 -31.16 10.04 12.13
CA PRO A 284 -30.54 8.82 11.62
C PRO A 284 -30.48 7.73 12.69
N ASP A 285 -30.59 6.48 12.25
CA ASP A 285 -30.51 5.30 13.10
C ASP A 285 -29.13 5.08 13.73
N GLY A 286 -28.07 5.66 13.14
CA GLY A 286 -26.71 5.54 13.66
C GLY A 286 -25.74 6.60 13.17
N LEU A 287 -24.71 6.84 13.96
CA LEU A 287 -23.54 7.66 13.60
C LEU A 287 -22.27 6.84 13.78
N VAL A 288 -21.36 6.93 12.81
CA VAL A 288 -20.08 6.22 12.78
C VAL A 288 -18.94 7.20 12.59
#